data_AF-A0A956F628-F1
#
_entry.id   AF-A0A956F628-F1
#
_cell.length_a   1.000
_cell.length_b   1.000
_cell.length_c   1.000
_cell.angle_alpha   90.00
_cell.angle_beta   90.00
_cell.angle_gamma   90.00
#
_symmetry.space_group_name_H-M   'P 1'
#
loop_
_entity.id
_entity.type
_entity.pdbx_description
1 polymer ?
#
loop_
_entity_poly.entity_id
_entity_poly.type
_entity_poly.pdbx_seq_one_letter_code
_entity_poly.pdbx_strand_id
1 'polypeptide(L)'
;MVRALTEVLDPQEESAAAWAAEFRHVVEATLERSEGDENGDGVLDDREAARLWKRVAERLNEEFGRREGGFARLMYGKTLPSTRRLLQLAFNRNNSFPRVLVAQSVVGREGLNLHRACRTVVLLHPEWNPGVVEQQIGRVDRLSSYWEQLLTEVERQTVESRGEVPRIEILPVIFKGTYDEHNWAVLRRRWDDLRAQLHGVIVPPSSHGDDPETAALAHVINAMAPDFSPPDGR
;
A
#
# COMPACT_ATOMS: atom_id res chain seq x y z
N MET A 1 23.87 -9.79 -4.36
CA MET A 1 22.98 -10.96 -4.17
C MET A 1 22.70 -11.25 -2.70
N VAL A 2 23.71 -11.58 -1.87
CA VAL A 2 23.50 -11.83 -0.42
C VAL A 2 22.75 -10.68 0.24
N ARG A 3 23.17 -9.43 0.00
CA ARG A 3 22.49 -8.24 0.54
C ARG A 3 21.05 -8.04 0.03
N ALA A 4 20.78 -8.36 -1.24
CA ALA A 4 19.43 -8.33 -1.79
C ALA A 4 18.52 -9.33 -1.07
N LEU A 5 19.04 -10.54 -0.85
CA LEU A 5 18.37 -11.55 -0.06
C LEU A 5 18.18 -11.07 1.38
N THR A 6 19.20 -10.55 2.06
CA THR A 6 19.06 -10.07 3.44
C THR A 6 18.10 -8.88 3.59
N GLU A 7 17.99 -8.00 2.59
CA GLU A 7 17.07 -6.86 2.64
C GLU A 7 15.63 -7.26 2.27
N VAL A 8 15.46 -8.22 1.35
CA VAL A 8 14.13 -8.67 0.88
C VAL A 8 13.54 -9.80 1.73
N LEU A 9 14.39 -10.60 2.37
CA LEU A 9 13.99 -11.72 3.22
C LEU A 9 13.75 -11.23 4.65
N ASP A 10 12.77 -11.85 5.30
CA ASP A 10 12.59 -11.73 6.73
C ASP A 10 13.79 -12.37 7.45
N PRO A 11 14.61 -11.61 8.20
CA PRO A 11 15.76 -12.15 8.93
C PRO A 11 15.36 -13.16 10.02
N GLN A 12 14.09 -13.22 10.40
CA GLN A 12 13.55 -14.14 11.40
C GLN A 12 13.06 -15.47 10.80
N GLU A 13 13.03 -15.59 9.47
CA GLU A 13 12.56 -16.79 8.78
C GLU A 13 13.71 -17.80 8.62
N GLU A 14 13.67 -18.94 9.31
CA GLU A 14 14.80 -19.89 9.37
C GLU A 14 14.64 -21.14 8.46
N SER A 15 13.50 -21.31 7.79
CA SER A 15 13.22 -22.54 7.02
C SER A 15 13.79 -22.49 5.59
N ALA A 16 14.65 -23.46 5.24
CA ALA A 16 15.23 -23.58 3.90
C ALA A 16 14.19 -23.60 2.75
N ALA A 17 12.99 -24.16 3.00
CA ALA A 17 11.90 -24.17 2.03
C ALA A 17 11.32 -22.77 1.79
N ALA A 18 11.19 -21.97 2.86
CA ALA A 18 10.78 -20.57 2.75
C ALA A 18 11.83 -19.78 1.97
N TRP A 19 13.13 -19.92 2.31
CA TRP A 19 14.22 -19.28 1.57
C TRP A 19 14.21 -19.60 0.07
N ALA A 20 13.93 -20.85 -0.30
CA ALA A 20 13.85 -21.25 -1.71
C ALA A 20 12.62 -20.65 -2.42
N ALA A 21 11.46 -20.62 -1.77
CA ALA A 21 10.26 -19.97 -2.31
C ALA A 21 10.49 -18.47 -2.49
N GLU A 22 11.13 -17.82 -1.52
CA GLU A 22 11.43 -16.40 -1.55
C GLU A 22 12.45 -16.04 -2.62
N PHE A 23 13.50 -16.85 -2.77
CA PHE A 23 14.45 -16.70 -3.85
C PHE A 23 13.74 -16.74 -5.22
N ARG A 24 12.81 -17.69 -5.42
CA ARG A 24 12.01 -17.74 -6.65
C ARG A 24 11.21 -16.47 -6.86
N HIS A 25 10.53 -15.98 -5.83
CA HIS A 25 9.73 -14.76 -5.93
C HIS A 25 10.57 -13.51 -6.27
N VAL A 26 11.77 -13.40 -5.70
CA VAL A 26 12.71 -12.30 -6.02
C VAL A 26 13.16 -12.39 -7.47
N VAL A 27 13.54 -13.59 -7.93
CA VAL A 27 13.97 -13.81 -9.31
C VAL A 27 12.81 -13.51 -10.27
N GLU A 28 11.63 -14.08 -10.05
CA GLU A 28 10.42 -13.83 -10.85
C GLU A 28 10.07 -12.34 -10.93
N ALA A 29 10.19 -11.59 -9.83
CA ALA A 29 9.91 -10.15 -9.83
C ALA A 29 10.86 -9.35 -10.73
N THR A 30 12.12 -9.79 -10.85
CA THR A 30 13.14 -9.15 -11.69
C THR A 30 13.07 -9.51 -13.17
N LEU A 31 12.38 -10.60 -13.50
CA LEU A 31 12.23 -11.08 -14.88
C LEU A 31 11.12 -10.33 -15.61
N GLU A 32 11.31 -10.11 -16.90
CA GLU A 32 10.26 -9.68 -17.83
C GLU A 32 9.58 -10.89 -18.49
N ARG A 33 8.41 -10.70 -19.12
CA ARG A 33 7.71 -11.80 -19.80
C ARG A 33 8.57 -12.34 -20.94
N SER A 34 8.74 -13.66 -20.98
CA SER A 34 9.53 -14.37 -21.98
C SER A 34 11.00 -13.91 -22.05
N GLU A 35 11.52 -13.37 -20.94
CA GLU A 35 12.89 -12.88 -20.92
C GLU A 35 13.89 -14.05 -20.89
N GLY A 36 14.82 -14.06 -21.84
CA GLY A 36 15.87 -15.08 -21.92
C GLY A 36 15.52 -16.30 -22.76
N ASP A 37 14.26 -16.46 -23.16
CA ASP A 37 13.80 -17.41 -24.17
C ASP A 37 14.19 -16.88 -25.57
N GLU A 38 15.41 -17.16 -26.00
CA GLU A 38 15.95 -16.66 -27.28
C GLU A 38 15.37 -17.42 -28.47
N ASN A 39 15.00 -18.69 -28.24
CA ASN A 39 14.52 -19.60 -29.28
C ASN A 39 12.97 -19.58 -29.44
N GLY A 40 12.24 -19.02 -28.47
CA GLY A 40 10.78 -18.87 -28.47
C GLY A 40 9.99 -20.13 -28.16
N ASP A 41 10.62 -21.14 -27.54
CA ASP A 41 10.00 -22.44 -27.22
C ASP A 41 9.30 -22.45 -25.85
N GLY A 42 9.43 -21.36 -25.07
CA GLY A 42 8.84 -21.21 -23.74
C GLY A 42 9.61 -21.93 -22.62
N VAL A 43 10.78 -22.47 -22.90
CA VAL A 43 11.64 -23.22 -21.97
C VAL A 43 13.05 -22.63 -21.99
N LEU A 44 13.61 -22.34 -20.82
CA LEU A 44 15.00 -21.88 -20.72
C LEU A 44 15.95 -23.07 -20.75
N ASP A 45 16.80 -23.15 -21.77
CA ASP A 45 17.94 -24.08 -21.76
C ASP A 45 19.08 -23.60 -20.83
N ASP A 46 20.06 -24.45 -20.54
CA ASP A 46 21.17 -24.11 -19.63
C ASP A 46 21.96 -22.86 -20.07
N ARG A 47 22.08 -22.62 -21.38
CA ARG A 47 22.82 -21.47 -21.93
C ARG A 47 22.01 -20.20 -21.83
N GLU A 48 20.73 -20.26 -22.19
CA GLU A 48 19.75 -19.19 -22.06
C GLU A 48 19.61 -18.76 -20.60
N ALA A 49 19.46 -19.73 -19.69
CA ALA A 49 19.41 -19.51 -18.24
C ALA A 49 20.69 -18.84 -17.71
N ALA A 50 21.88 -19.28 -18.15
CA ALA A 50 23.14 -18.67 -17.71
C ALA A 50 23.28 -17.20 -18.16
N ARG A 51 22.84 -16.88 -19.38
CA ARG A 51 22.86 -15.49 -19.88
C ARG A 51 21.83 -14.62 -19.18
N LEU A 52 20.62 -15.14 -18.99
CA LEU A 52 19.54 -14.48 -18.26
C LEU A 52 19.97 -14.18 -16.83
N TRP A 53 20.59 -15.15 -16.17
CA TRP A 53 21.07 -15.01 -14.80
C TRP A 53 22.05 -13.84 -14.64
N LYS A 54 22.95 -13.64 -15.61
CA LYS A 54 23.88 -12.50 -15.58
C LYS A 54 23.14 -11.17 -15.53
N ARG A 55 22.09 -11.00 -16.36
CA ARG A 55 21.26 -9.78 -16.38
C ARG A 55 20.47 -9.62 -15.08
N VAL A 56 19.88 -10.70 -14.57
CA VAL A 56 19.14 -10.70 -13.29
C VAL A 56 20.07 -10.29 -12.14
N ALA A 57 21.27 -10.87 -12.08
CA ALA A 57 22.26 -10.56 -11.06
C ALA A 57 22.73 -9.09 -11.12
N GLU A 58 22.93 -8.55 -12.33
CA GLU A 58 23.25 -7.14 -12.55
C GLU A 58 22.13 -6.23 -12.03
N ARG A 59 20.87 -6.47 -12.40
CA ARG A 59 19.70 -5.71 -11.91
C ARG A 59 19.58 -5.75 -10.39
N LEU A 60 19.68 -6.93 -9.79
CA LEU A 60 19.65 -7.08 -8.33
C LEU A 60 20.77 -6.31 -7.66
N ASN A 61 21.96 -6.28 -8.27
CA ASN A 61 23.09 -5.52 -7.72
C ASN A 61 22.90 -4.02 -7.88
N GLU A 62 22.31 -3.54 -8.98
CA GLU A 62 21.97 -2.12 -9.15
C GLU A 62 20.93 -1.64 -8.14
N GLU A 63 19.98 -2.51 -7.76
CA GLU A 63 18.90 -2.17 -6.85
C GLU A 63 19.26 -2.27 -5.36
N PHE A 64 20.04 -3.30 -4.97
CA PHE A 64 20.39 -3.59 -3.57
C PHE A 64 21.88 -3.38 -3.25
N GLY A 65 22.70 -3.11 -4.26
CA GLY A 65 24.13 -2.80 -4.08
C GLY A 65 24.38 -1.36 -3.65
N ARG A 66 23.37 -0.49 -3.69
CA ARG A 66 23.49 0.92 -3.29
C ARG A 66 23.76 1.05 -1.80
N ARG A 67 24.55 2.04 -1.40
CA ARG A 67 24.79 2.39 0.02
C ARG A 67 23.65 3.22 0.62
N GLU A 68 22.63 3.53 -0.17
CA GLU A 68 21.39 4.17 0.30
C GLU A 68 20.76 3.31 1.40
N GLY A 69 20.20 3.96 2.42
CA GLY A 69 19.54 3.25 3.52
C GLY A 69 18.33 2.48 2.98
N GLY A 70 18.32 1.16 3.14
CA GLY A 70 17.21 0.30 2.70
C GLY A 70 15.85 0.66 3.33
N PHE A 71 15.84 1.43 4.42
CA PHE A 71 14.63 1.81 5.15
C PHE A 71 13.57 2.50 4.29
N ALA A 72 13.97 3.47 3.45
CA ALA A 72 13.05 4.25 2.62
C ALA A 72 13.44 4.21 1.15
N ARG A 73 12.48 3.98 0.26
CA ARG A 73 12.72 3.93 -1.20
C ARG A 73 11.72 4.79 -1.96
N LEU A 74 12.20 5.47 -2.99
CA LEU A 74 11.39 6.28 -3.91
C LEU A 74 10.93 5.45 -5.10
N MET A 75 9.64 5.51 -5.41
CA MET A 75 9.02 4.93 -6.58
C MET A 75 8.31 6.03 -7.39
N TYR A 76 8.75 6.25 -8.63
CA TYR A 76 8.30 7.36 -9.47
C TYR A 76 8.26 6.96 -10.95
N GLY A 77 7.79 7.86 -11.83
CA GLY A 77 7.47 7.50 -13.22
C GLY A 77 8.62 6.91 -14.05
N LYS A 78 9.89 7.14 -13.66
CA LYS A 78 11.07 6.55 -14.33
C LYS A 78 11.61 5.30 -13.64
N THR A 79 11.04 4.88 -12.51
CA THR A 79 11.40 3.60 -11.87
C THR A 79 11.05 2.47 -12.84
N LEU A 80 12.00 1.58 -13.13
CA LEU A 80 11.80 0.47 -14.06
C LEU A 80 10.67 -0.47 -13.58
N PRO A 81 9.88 -1.09 -14.48
CA PRO A 81 8.82 -2.01 -14.09
C PRO A 81 9.28 -3.16 -13.19
N SER A 82 10.44 -3.76 -13.48
CA SER A 82 11.07 -4.80 -12.66
C SER A 82 11.41 -4.30 -11.26
N THR A 83 11.98 -3.10 -11.15
CA THR A 83 12.23 -2.44 -9.86
C THR A 83 10.95 -2.17 -9.09
N ARG A 84 9.87 -1.73 -9.76
CA ARG A 84 8.56 -1.50 -9.10
C ARG A 84 8.02 -2.78 -8.48
N ARG A 85 8.03 -3.89 -9.25
CA ARG A 85 7.60 -5.21 -8.77
C ARG A 85 8.42 -5.67 -7.56
N LEU A 86 9.74 -5.52 -7.65
CA LEU A 86 10.66 -5.91 -6.58
C LEU A 86 10.44 -5.09 -5.31
N LEU A 87 10.33 -3.77 -5.42
CA LEU A 87 10.04 -2.88 -4.29
C LEU A 87 8.67 -3.17 -3.67
N GLN A 88 7.66 -3.43 -4.50
CA GLN A 88 6.33 -3.81 -4.04
C GLN A 88 6.33 -5.15 -3.28
N LEU A 89 7.04 -6.13 -3.81
CA LEU A 89 7.20 -7.45 -3.20
C LEU A 89 7.89 -7.32 -1.83
N ALA A 90 9.00 -6.60 -1.77
CA ALA A 90 9.74 -6.40 -0.52
C ALA A 90 8.95 -5.57 0.50
N PHE A 91 8.29 -4.49 0.07
CA PHE A 91 7.48 -3.63 0.95
C PHE A 91 6.29 -4.37 1.59
N ASN A 92 5.72 -5.40 0.94
CA ASN A 92 4.62 -6.19 1.48
C ASN A 92 5.06 -7.24 2.53
N ARG A 93 6.30 -7.20 2.99
CA ARG A 93 6.83 -8.09 4.05
C ARG A 93 7.19 -7.29 5.29
N ASN A 94 6.68 -7.71 6.45
CA ASN A 94 6.79 -6.96 7.70
C ASN A 94 8.24 -6.74 8.18
N ASN A 95 9.12 -7.68 7.87
CA ASN A 95 10.51 -7.68 8.34
C ASN A 95 11.52 -7.44 7.21
N SER A 96 11.05 -6.90 6.08
CA SER A 96 11.88 -6.56 4.93
C SER A 96 12.08 -5.05 4.79
N PHE A 97 13.04 -4.67 3.96
CA PHE A 97 13.22 -3.34 3.45
C PHE A 97 12.68 -3.22 2.01
N PRO A 98 12.03 -2.10 1.66
CA PRO A 98 11.83 -0.90 2.48
C PRO A 98 10.68 -1.00 3.47
N ARG A 99 10.81 -0.28 4.59
CA ARG A 99 9.70 -0.04 5.54
C ARG A 99 8.90 1.22 5.20
N VAL A 100 9.49 2.12 4.42
CA VAL A 100 8.84 3.33 3.91
C VAL A 100 8.94 3.37 2.40
N LEU A 101 7.80 3.42 1.72
CA LEU A 101 7.74 3.60 0.27
C LEU A 101 7.21 5.00 -0.04
N VAL A 102 8.04 5.83 -0.65
CA VAL A 102 7.63 7.15 -1.15
C VAL A 102 7.20 6.97 -2.60
N ALA A 103 5.90 7.04 -2.85
CA ALA A 103 5.35 6.90 -4.20
C ALA A 103 4.90 8.25 -4.75
N GLN A 104 5.28 8.54 -5.99
CA GLN A 104 4.69 9.67 -6.71
C GLN A 104 3.23 9.34 -7.05
N SER A 105 2.33 10.33 -6.95
CA SER A 105 0.89 10.13 -7.14
C SER A 105 0.52 9.36 -8.41
N VAL A 106 1.18 9.66 -9.55
CA VAL A 106 0.94 8.97 -10.83
C VAL A 106 1.23 7.47 -10.73
N VAL A 107 2.30 7.08 -10.02
CA VAL A 107 2.66 5.67 -9.82
C VAL A 107 1.73 4.98 -8.83
N GLY A 108 1.25 5.70 -7.81
CA GLY A 108 0.24 5.19 -6.89
C GLY A 108 -1.09 4.80 -7.57
N ARG A 109 -1.30 5.21 -8.83
CA ARG A 109 -2.47 4.86 -9.64
C ARG A 109 -2.32 3.54 -10.40
N GLU A 110 -1.11 2.97 -10.52
CA GLU A 110 -0.80 1.83 -11.39
C GLU A 110 -1.21 0.44 -10.85
N GLY A 111 -2.25 0.32 -10.02
CA GLY A 111 -2.69 -1.02 -9.61
C GLY A 111 -1.84 -1.70 -8.53
N LEU A 112 -0.90 -0.99 -7.89
CA LEU A 112 0.01 -1.56 -6.90
C LEU A 112 -0.74 -2.12 -5.67
N ASN A 113 -0.37 -3.33 -5.26
CA ASN A 113 -0.78 -3.91 -3.98
C ASN A 113 0.25 -3.49 -2.93
N LEU A 114 -0.15 -2.72 -1.92
CA LEU A 114 0.72 -2.25 -0.83
C LEU A 114 0.12 -2.58 0.56
N HIS A 115 -0.82 -3.52 0.62
CA HIS A 115 -1.71 -3.73 1.76
C HIS A 115 -1.18 -4.71 2.80
N ARG A 116 -0.24 -5.61 2.47
CA ARG A 116 0.09 -6.74 3.34
C ARG A 116 0.93 -6.40 4.56
N ALA A 117 1.69 -5.32 4.49
CA ALA A 117 2.58 -4.87 5.58
C ALA A 117 2.44 -3.37 5.89
N CYS A 118 1.45 -2.70 5.31
CA CYS A 118 1.20 -1.28 5.51
C CYS A 118 -0.19 -1.07 6.07
N ARG A 119 -0.30 -0.14 7.01
CA ARG A 119 -1.58 0.44 7.48
C ARG A 119 -1.49 1.94 7.68
N THR A 120 -0.37 2.58 7.35
CA THR A 120 -0.15 4.00 7.59
C THR A 120 0.18 4.69 6.27
N VAL A 121 -0.64 5.67 5.90
CA VAL A 121 -0.53 6.44 4.66
C VAL A 121 -0.26 7.89 5.02
N VAL A 122 0.92 8.39 4.64
CA VAL A 122 1.28 9.80 4.83
C VAL A 122 1.00 10.58 3.54
N LEU A 123 0.12 11.58 3.60
CA LEU A 123 -0.21 12.43 2.45
C LEU A 123 0.60 13.73 2.53
N LEU A 124 1.69 13.82 1.77
CA LEU A 124 2.55 15.01 1.75
C LEU A 124 2.01 16.13 0.87
N HIS A 125 1.54 15.81 -0.34
CA HIS A 125 0.94 16.76 -1.28
C HIS A 125 -0.29 16.09 -1.88
N PRO A 126 -1.45 16.16 -1.20
CA PRO A 126 -2.61 15.42 -1.63
C PRO A 126 -3.17 15.98 -2.95
N GLU A 127 -3.81 15.09 -3.71
CA GLU A 127 -4.44 15.43 -4.98
C GLU A 127 -5.71 16.27 -4.78
N TRP A 128 -6.05 17.09 -5.77
CA TRP A 128 -7.28 17.89 -5.74
C TRP A 128 -8.57 17.07 -5.88
N ASN A 129 -8.45 15.84 -6.39
CA ASN A 129 -9.57 14.95 -6.63
C ASN A 129 -9.63 13.90 -5.50
N PRO A 130 -10.67 13.91 -4.64
CA PRO A 130 -10.78 12.93 -3.55
C PRO A 130 -10.85 11.49 -4.06
N GLY A 131 -11.44 11.24 -5.23
CA GLY A 131 -11.47 9.90 -5.81
C GLY A 131 -10.08 9.35 -6.15
N VAL A 132 -9.11 10.22 -6.48
CA VAL A 132 -7.72 9.79 -6.69
C VAL A 132 -7.05 9.45 -5.35
N VAL A 133 -7.28 10.26 -4.32
CA VAL A 133 -6.74 10.01 -2.97
C VAL A 133 -7.32 8.71 -2.39
N GLU A 134 -8.62 8.48 -2.55
CA GLU A 134 -9.29 7.24 -2.16
C GLU A 134 -8.71 6.03 -2.89
N GLN A 135 -8.47 6.13 -4.21
CA GLN A 135 -7.81 5.05 -4.96
C GLN A 135 -6.39 4.77 -4.48
N GLN A 136 -5.66 5.78 -4.02
CA GLN A 136 -4.31 5.63 -3.45
C GLN A 136 -4.36 4.96 -2.08
N ILE A 137 -5.30 5.34 -1.23
CA ILE A 137 -5.54 4.69 0.07
C ILE A 137 -6.00 3.24 -0.14
N GLY A 138 -6.85 2.97 -1.13
CA GLY A 138 -7.28 1.63 -1.55
C GLY A 138 -6.16 0.73 -2.12
N ARG A 139 -4.91 1.20 -2.18
CA ARG A 139 -3.73 0.35 -2.41
C ARG A 139 -3.32 -0.38 -1.14
N VAL A 140 -3.62 0.22 0.02
CA VAL A 140 -3.35 -0.28 1.38
C VAL A 140 -4.61 -0.92 1.98
N ASP A 141 -5.80 -0.45 1.61
CA ASP A 141 -7.06 -1.09 1.99
C ASP A 141 -7.51 -2.13 0.96
N ARG A 142 -7.19 -3.40 1.21
CA ARG A 142 -7.58 -4.56 0.39
C ARG A 142 -7.85 -5.78 1.26
N LEU A 143 -8.46 -6.80 0.66
CA LEU A 143 -8.57 -8.13 1.26
C LEU A 143 -7.19 -8.66 1.68
N SER A 144 -7.14 -9.27 2.86
CA SER A 144 -5.92 -9.76 3.51
C SER A 144 -4.90 -8.66 3.82
N SER A 145 -5.36 -7.43 4.04
CA SER A 145 -4.50 -6.31 4.45
C SER A 145 -3.96 -6.49 5.87
N TYR A 146 -2.88 -5.77 6.18
CA TYR A 146 -2.25 -5.82 7.48
C TYR A 146 -3.20 -5.38 8.61
N TRP A 147 -4.03 -4.37 8.36
CA TRP A 147 -4.99 -3.89 9.35
C TRP A 147 -6.07 -4.95 9.66
N GLU A 148 -6.55 -5.67 8.64
CA GLU A 148 -7.53 -6.77 8.79
C GLU A 148 -6.95 -7.95 9.57
N GLN A 149 -5.68 -8.28 9.33
CA GLN A 149 -4.95 -9.31 10.09
C GLN A 149 -4.87 -8.93 11.57
N LEU A 150 -4.45 -7.68 11.87
CA LEU A 150 -4.43 -7.17 13.24
C LEU A 150 -5.83 -7.18 13.87
N LEU A 151 -6.87 -6.84 13.11
CA LEU A 151 -8.25 -6.87 13.62
C LEU A 151 -8.64 -8.30 14.02
N THR A 152 -8.36 -9.27 13.16
CA THR A 152 -8.62 -10.70 13.42
C THR A 152 -7.89 -11.18 14.68
N GLU A 153 -6.64 -10.73 14.89
CA GLU A 153 -5.87 -11.03 16.10
C GLU A 153 -6.52 -10.45 17.36
N VAL A 154 -6.95 -9.19 17.30
CA VAL A 154 -7.64 -8.50 18.41
C VAL A 154 -9.02 -9.12 18.70
N GLU A 155 -9.74 -9.61 17.70
CA GLU A 155 -11.01 -10.30 17.88
C GLU A 155 -10.88 -11.66 18.58
N ARG A 156 -9.72 -12.31 18.46
CA ARG A 156 -9.41 -13.56 19.17
C ARG A 156 -9.03 -13.35 20.63
N GLN A 157 -8.72 -12.11 21.04
CA GLN A 157 -8.37 -11.78 22.41
C GLN A 157 -9.62 -11.70 23.30
N THR A 158 -9.46 -11.94 24.60
CA THR A 158 -10.54 -11.75 25.57
C THR A 158 -10.91 -10.26 25.67
N VAL A 159 -12.16 -9.96 26.02
CA VAL A 159 -12.68 -8.58 26.16
C VAL A 159 -11.82 -7.73 27.10
N GLU A 160 -11.25 -8.34 28.13
CA GLU A 160 -10.37 -7.71 29.13
C GLU A 160 -8.98 -7.37 28.58
N SER A 161 -8.53 -8.07 27.54
CA SER A 161 -7.22 -7.89 26.90
C SER A 161 -7.32 -7.11 25.58
N ARG A 162 -8.54 -6.73 25.17
CA ARG A 162 -8.80 -6.12 23.88
C ARG A 162 -8.18 -4.72 23.86
N GLY A 163 -7.08 -4.58 23.12
CA GLY A 163 -6.44 -3.30 22.88
C GLY A 163 -7.26 -2.35 22.00
N GLU A 164 -6.64 -1.27 21.54
CA GLU A 164 -7.25 -0.36 20.57
C GLU A 164 -7.58 -1.09 19.26
N VAL A 165 -8.76 -0.82 18.69
CA VAL A 165 -9.18 -1.40 17.41
C VAL A 165 -8.24 -0.91 16.31
N PRO A 166 -7.53 -1.80 15.60
CA PRO A 166 -6.58 -1.41 14.57
C PRO A 166 -7.30 -0.75 13.40
N ARG A 167 -6.68 0.29 12.84
CA ARG A 167 -7.21 1.08 11.72
C ARG A 167 -6.10 1.40 10.73
N ILE A 168 -6.52 1.73 9.50
CA ILE A 168 -5.64 2.42 8.56
C ILE A 168 -5.51 3.88 9.03
N GLU A 169 -4.28 4.30 9.27
CA GLU A 169 -3.94 5.66 9.67
C GLU A 169 -3.64 6.51 8.44
N ILE A 170 -4.43 7.56 8.21
CA ILE A 170 -4.21 8.51 7.12
C ILE A 170 -3.70 9.82 7.75
N LEU A 171 -2.45 10.16 7.46
CA LEU A 171 -1.72 11.27 8.09
C LEU A 171 -1.42 12.36 7.04
N PRO A 172 -2.29 13.35 6.85
CA PRO A 172 -2.02 14.49 5.98
C PRO A 172 -1.01 15.45 6.62
N VAL A 173 0.02 15.84 5.87
CA VAL A 173 1.04 16.81 6.29
C VAL A 173 0.72 18.15 5.64
N ILE A 174 0.16 19.08 6.43
CA ILE A 174 -0.30 20.37 5.95
C ILE A 174 0.48 21.49 6.62
N PHE A 175 1.12 22.33 5.82
CA PHE A 175 1.78 23.54 6.30
C PHE A 175 0.78 24.69 6.38
N LYS A 176 0.64 25.29 7.57
CA LYS A 176 -0.28 26.42 7.79
C LYS A 176 0.20 27.67 7.06
N GLY A 177 -0.73 28.46 6.53
CA GLY A 177 -0.43 29.69 5.80
C GLY A 177 0.19 29.45 4.41
N THR A 178 0.29 28.20 3.96
CA THR A 178 0.75 27.84 2.61
C THR A 178 -0.42 27.44 1.72
N TYR A 179 -0.10 27.21 0.45
CA TYR A 179 -1.01 26.61 -0.51
C TYR A 179 -1.61 25.27 -0.03
N ASP A 180 -0.88 24.50 0.78
CA ASP A 180 -1.33 23.18 1.24
C ASP A 180 -2.58 23.27 2.12
N GLU A 181 -2.67 24.34 2.92
CA GLU A 181 -3.85 24.60 3.75
C GLU A 181 -5.10 24.84 2.88
N HIS A 182 -4.96 25.61 1.80
CA HIS A 182 -6.05 25.84 0.85
C HIS A 182 -6.42 24.55 0.10
N ASN A 183 -5.42 23.82 -0.40
CA ASN A 183 -5.63 22.55 -1.09
C ASN A 183 -6.36 21.54 -0.18
N TRP A 184 -5.93 21.41 1.08
CA TRP A 184 -6.55 20.53 2.06
C TRP A 184 -7.99 20.92 2.40
N ALA A 185 -8.28 22.23 2.54
CA ALA A 185 -9.64 22.71 2.77
C ALA A 185 -10.57 22.35 1.61
N VAL A 186 -10.12 22.55 0.36
CA VAL A 186 -10.88 22.18 -0.83
C VAL A 186 -11.06 20.67 -0.94
N LEU A 187 -10.00 19.90 -0.70
CA LEU A 187 -10.04 18.46 -0.75
C LEU A 187 -11.03 17.88 0.26
N ARG A 188 -10.97 18.31 1.54
CA ARG A 188 -11.91 17.84 2.57
C ARG A 188 -13.35 18.10 2.20
N ARG A 189 -13.67 19.31 1.71
CA ARG A 189 -15.02 19.65 1.25
C ARG A 189 -15.48 18.71 0.13
N ARG A 190 -14.65 18.51 -0.90
CA ARG A 190 -14.99 17.60 -2.01
C ARG A 190 -15.13 16.15 -1.54
N TRP A 191 -14.37 15.76 -0.53
CA TRP A 191 -14.45 14.43 0.06
C TRP A 191 -15.77 14.22 0.79
N ASP A 192 -16.24 15.24 1.51
CA ASP A 192 -17.56 15.22 2.15
C ASP A 192 -18.68 15.13 1.12
N ASP A 193 -18.60 15.91 0.02
CA ASP A 193 -19.54 15.82 -1.10
C ASP A 193 -19.55 14.40 -1.72
N LEU A 194 -18.36 13.79 -1.87
CA LEU A 194 -18.22 12.42 -2.39
C LEU A 194 -18.87 11.39 -1.46
N ARG A 195 -18.69 11.53 -0.14
CA ARG A 195 -19.33 10.63 0.85
C ARG A 195 -20.84 10.75 0.83
N ALA A 196 -21.39 11.95 0.67
CA ALA A 196 -22.83 12.14 0.53
C ALA A 196 -23.39 11.36 -0.67
N GLN A 197 -22.67 11.37 -1.80
CA GLN A 197 -23.07 10.68 -3.02
C GLN A 197 -22.92 9.15 -2.95
N LEU A 198 -21.83 8.66 -2.35
CA LEU A 198 -21.51 7.22 -2.33
C LEU A 198 -22.10 6.47 -1.12
N HIS A 199 -22.26 7.15 0.01
CA HIS A 199 -22.59 6.54 1.30
C HIS A 199 -23.81 7.16 1.99
N GLY A 200 -24.49 8.12 1.35
CA GLY A 200 -25.66 8.78 1.93
C GLY A 200 -25.35 9.66 3.14
N VAL A 201 -24.08 9.99 3.42
CA VAL A 201 -23.70 10.86 4.55
C VAL A 201 -23.91 12.33 4.16
N ILE A 202 -25.12 12.83 4.38
CA ILE A 202 -25.55 14.20 4.00
C ILE A 202 -24.87 15.25 4.89
N VAL A 203 -24.83 15.01 6.19
CA VAL A 203 -24.21 15.91 7.17
C VAL A 203 -22.90 15.27 7.64
N PRO A 204 -21.74 15.71 7.13
CA PRO A 204 -20.47 15.08 7.44
C PRO A 204 -20.03 15.43 8.88
N PRO A 205 -19.19 14.58 9.51
CA PRO A 205 -18.57 14.83 10.81
C PRO A 205 -17.86 16.18 10.92
N SER A 206 -17.26 16.63 9.81
CA SER A 206 -16.55 17.90 9.71
C SER A 206 -17.44 19.14 9.93
N SER A 207 -18.76 19.02 9.75
CA SER A 207 -19.70 20.16 9.81
C SER A 207 -20.25 20.46 11.19
N HIS A 208 -20.27 19.50 12.11
CA HIS A 208 -20.87 19.67 13.44
C HIS A 208 -19.85 19.79 14.59
N GLY A 209 -18.55 19.58 14.31
CA GLY A 209 -17.50 19.67 15.32
C GLY A 209 -17.76 18.71 16.49
N ASP A 210 -17.36 19.12 17.70
CA ASP A 210 -17.51 18.31 18.91
C ASP A 210 -18.83 18.58 19.67
N ASP A 211 -19.80 19.29 19.06
CA ASP A 211 -21.07 19.60 19.70
C ASP A 211 -22.00 18.36 19.73
N PRO A 212 -22.36 17.84 20.91
CA PRO A 212 -23.14 16.59 21.00
C PRO A 212 -24.55 16.70 20.44
N GLU A 213 -25.21 17.87 20.56
CA GLU A 213 -26.57 18.07 20.05
C GLU A 213 -26.59 18.09 18.52
N THR A 214 -25.69 18.84 17.91
CA THR A 214 -25.56 18.89 16.44
C THR A 214 -25.12 17.53 15.90
N ALA A 215 -24.24 16.80 16.59
CA ALA A 215 -23.86 15.44 16.22
C ALA A 215 -25.06 14.46 16.25
N ALA A 216 -25.91 14.55 17.29
CA ALA A 216 -27.12 13.73 17.39
C ALA A 216 -28.11 14.05 16.25
N LEU A 217 -28.29 15.33 15.93
CA LEU A 217 -29.15 15.74 14.82
C LEU A 217 -28.60 15.27 13.46
N ALA A 218 -27.28 15.41 13.25
CA ALA A 218 -26.61 14.91 12.05
C ALA A 218 -26.80 13.39 11.88
N HIS A 219 -26.73 12.63 12.98
CA HIS A 219 -26.98 11.19 12.96
C HIS A 219 -28.41 10.86 12.52
N VAL A 220 -29.42 11.56 13.06
CA VAL A 220 -30.82 11.39 12.66
C VAL A 220 -31.02 11.69 11.18
N ILE A 221 -30.45 12.80 10.68
CA ILE A 221 -30.56 13.19 9.26
C ILE A 221 -29.92 12.13 8.36
N ASN A 222 -28.71 11.69 8.69
CA ASN A 222 -28.00 10.68 7.90
C ASN A 222 -28.72 9.32 7.91
N ALA A 223 -29.36 8.94 9.02
CA ALA A 223 -30.16 7.72 9.10
C ALA A 223 -31.44 7.74 8.24
N MET A 224 -31.90 8.93 7.82
CA MET A 224 -33.01 9.07 6.87
C MET A 224 -32.56 9.06 5.40
N ALA A 225 -31.25 9.12 5.15
CA ALA A 225 -30.71 9.02 3.80
C ALA A 225 -30.82 7.58 3.27
N PRO A 226 -30.82 7.37 1.95
CA PRO A 226 -30.76 6.03 1.37
C PRO A 226 -29.51 5.29 1.87
N ASP A 227 -29.72 4.09 2.41
CA ASP A 227 -28.62 3.19 2.77
C ASP A 227 -28.17 2.42 1.53
N PHE A 228 -26.91 2.63 1.15
CA PHE A 228 -26.27 1.94 0.02
C PHE A 228 -25.37 0.79 0.49
N SER A 229 -25.36 0.49 1.78
CA SER A 229 -24.62 -0.65 2.33
C SER A 229 -25.19 -1.95 1.77
N PRO A 230 -24.34 -2.96 1.49
CA PRO A 230 -24.84 -4.26 1.13
C PRO A 230 -25.73 -4.80 2.26
N PRO A 231 -26.86 -5.45 1.94
CA PRO A 231 -27.69 -6.07 2.97
C PRO A 231 -26.86 -7.11 3.73
N ASP A 232 -27.05 -7.20 5.04
CA ASP A 232 -26.39 -8.19 5.88
C ASP A 232 -26.49 -9.58 5.22
N GLY A 233 -25.33 -10.14 4.88
CA GLY A 233 -25.23 -11.36 4.09
C GLY A 233 -26.03 -12.51 4.73
N ARG A 234 -26.97 -13.07 3.96
CA ARG A 234 -27.47 -14.44 4.17
C ARG A 234 -26.59 -15.43 3.45
#